data_AF-A0A933WMU2-F1
#
_entry.id   AF-A0A933WMU2-F1
#
_cell.length_a   1.000
_cell.length_b   1.000
_cell.length_c   1.000
_cell.angle_alpha   90.00
_cell.angle_beta   90.00
_cell.angle_gamma   90.00
#
_symmetry.space_group_name_H-M   'P 1'
#
loop_
_entity.id
_entity.type
_entity.pdbx_description
1 polymer ?
#
loop_
_entity_poly.entity_id
_entity_poly.type
_entity_poly.pdbx_seq_one_letter_code
_entity_poly.pdbx_strand_id
1 'polypeptide(L)'
;MRLLVIGVLAWSVLGGASAACGGGSPPVATPTSETVVRRQADALLRSSAGVTAATSFAATFHADVEVNGNPVSEDGRMAFRADGTFYLQINVADQSIEVLVDLPEAYINVPGQGWYSMGEELLNGSAYAEYAKNRGLIDYASMVDSMKEPVQGADEPIDGKDHLHYSGAIDFTDAIDKIPEDVFKPGVTDLTRQLVGQPGRGEVWINPDTGLPRRLKVDMTVNFGGSVIPTSMVIDYVSWNEPVDIPALPQDAKPYSELTRGLTAADVAYALRCSNWLTVFAEHAAVLDELPDVFNTETTTEQRAAAEAFFDDFRADFAALRALGPTPAFQPSYDKFMSGMQQFEVAVDEMEKELHQGGSGDEAKSTTAAEAGTEFFTEAADLFRSEQPAEQ
;
A
#
# COMPACT_ATOMS: atom_id res chain seq x y z
N MET A 1 16.46 -6.42 -5.82
CA MET A 1 15.75 -5.19 -5.38
C MET A 1 14.42 -5.44 -4.66
N ARG A 2 13.71 -6.57 -4.83
CA ARG A 2 12.39 -6.79 -4.20
C ARG A 2 12.34 -6.46 -2.69
N LEU A 3 13.33 -6.93 -1.93
CA LEU A 3 13.57 -6.64 -0.50
C LEU A 3 13.80 -5.15 -0.12
N LEU A 4 13.85 -4.25 -1.09
CA LEU A 4 14.17 -2.84 -0.89
C LEU A 4 12.94 -1.93 -1.07
N VAL A 5 12.02 -2.30 -1.96
CA VAL A 5 10.66 -1.73 -1.97
C VAL A 5 9.91 -2.14 -0.69
N ILE A 6 10.15 -3.38 -0.25
CA ILE A 6 9.79 -3.91 1.08
C ILE A 6 10.21 -2.95 2.23
N GLY A 7 11.36 -2.27 2.11
CA GLY A 7 11.85 -1.31 3.09
C GLY A 7 11.06 0.00 3.20
N VAL A 8 10.05 0.20 2.35
CA VAL A 8 9.03 1.24 2.51
C VAL A 8 7.66 0.59 2.74
N LEU A 9 7.28 -0.46 1.99
CA LEU A 9 6.20 -1.41 2.32
C LEU A 9 6.43 -2.78 1.66
N ALA A 10 6.55 -3.88 2.44
CA ALA A 10 5.92 -5.21 2.24
C ALA A 10 6.49 -6.27 3.24
N TRP A 11 5.78 -7.23 3.88
CA TRP A 11 4.54 -8.01 3.63
C TRP A 11 4.78 -9.40 2.91
N SER A 12 4.79 -10.63 3.55
CA SER A 12 4.56 -12.02 2.92
C SER A 12 4.94 -13.41 3.65
N VAL A 13 3.99 -14.36 3.98
CA VAL A 13 4.06 -15.87 4.32
C VAL A 13 4.04 -16.48 5.79
N LEU A 14 3.19 -17.41 6.36
CA LEU A 14 1.88 -18.14 6.12
C LEU A 14 1.02 -18.56 7.42
N GLY A 15 -0.29 -18.18 7.54
CA GLY A 15 -1.50 -19.08 7.67
C GLY A 15 -2.32 -19.35 9.00
N GLY A 16 -3.68 -19.22 9.00
CA GLY A 16 -4.61 -20.00 9.90
C GLY A 16 -5.90 -19.31 10.47
N ALA A 17 -7.05 -20.02 10.57
CA ALA A 17 -8.37 -19.44 11.00
C ALA A 17 -9.17 -20.26 12.05
N SER A 18 -10.08 -19.63 12.84
CA SER A 18 -11.24 -20.29 13.50
C SER A 18 -12.32 -19.38 14.14
N ALA A 19 -13.57 -19.60 13.70
CA ALA A 19 -14.87 -19.58 14.40
C ALA A 19 -15.19 -18.62 15.58
N ALA A 20 -16.35 -17.93 15.47
CA ALA A 20 -17.01 -17.22 16.57
C ALA A 20 -18.11 -18.06 17.27
N CYS A 21 -18.36 -17.77 18.55
CA CYS A 21 -19.59 -18.16 19.28
C CYS A 21 -19.98 -17.04 20.27
N GLY A 22 -21.27 -16.68 20.34
CA GLY A 22 -21.76 -15.56 21.15
C GLY A 22 -22.48 -15.94 22.45
N GLY A 23 -22.83 -14.93 23.25
CA GLY A 23 -23.64 -15.08 24.46
C GLY A 23 -24.49 -13.83 24.75
N GLY A 24 -25.81 -13.92 24.58
CA GLY A 24 -26.72 -12.79 24.77
C GLY A 24 -26.98 -12.46 26.25
N SER A 25 -26.81 -11.20 26.62
CA SER A 25 -27.15 -10.66 27.94
C SER A 25 -28.43 -9.81 27.90
N PRO A 26 -29.20 -9.70 29.00
CA PRO A 26 -30.47 -8.98 29.04
C PRO A 26 -30.29 -7.45 28.85
N PRO A 27 -31.33 -6.74 28.38
CA PRO A 27 -31.20 -5.33 27.98
C PRO A 27 -30.97 -4.40 29.18
N VAL A 28 -29.77 -3.82 29.24
CA VAL A 28 -29.46 -2.65 30.05
C VAL A 28 -30.18 -1.44 29.44
N ALA A 29 -30.66 -0.50 30.27
CA ALA A 29 -31.37 0.68 29.80
C ALA A 29 -30.50 1.53 28.87
N THR A 30 -30.88 1.59 27.59
CA THR A 30 -30.07 2.24 26.54
C THR A 30 -29.95 3.74 26.79
N PRO A 31 -28.73 4.30 26.99
CA PRO A 31 -28.53 5.74 26.99
C PRO A 31 -28.90 6.33 25.62
N THR A 32 -29.42 7.57 25.60
CA THR A 32 -29.78 8.24 24.34
C THR A 32 -28.56 8.40 23.45
N SER A 33 -28.68 8.00 22.17
CA SER A 33 -27.55 7.85 21.24
C SER A 33 -26.61 9.07 21.19
N GLU A 34 -27.17 10.28 21.13
CA GLU A 34 -26.44 11.55 21.16
C GLU A 34 -25.48 11.70 22.34
N THR A 35 -25.87 11.23 23.54
CA THR A 35 -25.05 11.26 24.77
C THR A 35 -23.97 10.17 24.78
N VAL A 36 -24.08 9.16 23.93
CA VAL A 36 -23.04 8.14 23.70
C VAL A 36 -22.03 8.67 22.70
N VAL A 37 -22.49 9.03 21.49
CA VAL A 37 -21.69 9.56 20.37
C VAL A 37 -20.83 10.74 20.82
N ARG A 38 -21.40 11.69 21.58
CA ARG A 38 -20.63 12.84 22.09
C ARG A 38 -19.48 12.41 23.01
N ARG A 39 -19.69 11.47 23.93
CA ARG A 39 -18.63 11.00 24.85
C ARG A 39 -17.54 10.21 24.14
N GLN A 40 -17.89 9.49 23.07
CA GLN A 40 -16.93 8.79 22.20
C GLN A 40 -16.03 9.81 21.48
N ALA A 41 -16.64 10.80 20.82
CA ALA A 41 -15.92 11.90 20.17
C ALA A 41 -15.06 12.71 21.17
N ASP A 42 -15.60 13.07 22.34
CA ASP A 42 -14.87 13.79 23.40
C ASP A 42 -13.65 12.98 23.90
N ALA A 43 -13.69 11.65 23.89
CA ALA A 43 -12.57 10.79 24.32
C ALA A 43 -11.50 10.65 23.24
N LEU A 44 -11.90 10.38 22.00
CA LEU A 44 -11.02 10.33 20.83
C LEU A 44 -10.27 11.66 20.65
N LEU A 45 -10.97 12.79 20.72
CA LEU A 45 -10.38 14.14 20.61
C LEU A 45 -9.39 14.44 21.74
N ARG A 46 -9.67 14.01 22.98
CA ARG A 46 -8.68 14.09 24.08
C ARG A 46 -7.43 13.26 23.77
N SER A 47 -7.58 12.13 23.10
CA SER A 47 -6.44 11.28 22.73
C SER A 47 -5.58 11.93 21.64
N SER A 48 -6.20 12.43 20.58
CA SER A 48 -5.50 13.19 19.53
C SER A 48 -4.71 14.35 20.14
N ALA A 49 -5.33 15.14 21.04
CA ALA A 49 -4.67 16.22 21.74
C ALA A 49 -3.54 15.76 22.68
N GLY A 50 -3.71 14.61 23.36
CA GLY A 50 -2.68 14.01 24.21
C GLY A 50 -1.44 13.56 23.44
N VAL A 51 -1.63 12.91 22.29
CA VAL A 51 -0.53 12.48 21.40
C VAL A 51 0.19 13.69 20.80
N THR A 52 -0.53 14.72 20.35
CA THR A 52 0.08 15.97 19.85
C THR A 52 0.88 16.72 20.94
N ALA A 53 0.53 16.54 22.21
CA ALA A 53 1.24 17.12 23.35
C ALA A 53 2.39 16.24 23.89
N ALA A 54 2.62 15.05 23.32
CA ALA A 54 3.64 14.13 23.80
C ALA A 54 5.07 14.56 23.40
N THR A 55 5.98 14.51 24.36
CA THR A 55 7.40 14.84 24.18
C THR A 55 8.24 13.66 23.67
N SER A 56 7.74 12.43 23.83
CA SER A 56 8.33 11.19 23.32
C SER A 56 7.35 10.03 23.41
N PHE A 57 7.61 8.96 22.65
CA PHE A 57 7.06 7.63 22.92
C PHE A 57 8.03 6.54 22.47
N ALA A 58 7.93 5.36 23.09
CA ALA A 58 8.46 4.11 22.53
C ALA A 58 7.32 3.12 22.35
N ALA A 59 7.31 2.41 21.22
CA ALA A 59 6.32 1.40 20.89
C ALA A 59 6.97 0.17 20.25
N THR A 60 6.32 -0.98 20.36
CA THR A 60 6.54 -2.14 19.50
C THR A 60 5.44 -2.19 18.45
N PHE A 61 5.73 -2.70 17.26
CA PHE A 61 4.70 -3.03 16.29
C PHE A 61 4.80 -4.49 15.85
N HIS A 62 3.67 -5.03 15.43
CA HIS A 62 3.49 -6.35 14.81
C HIS A 62 2.63 -6.17 13.56
N ALA A 63 2.94 -6.87 12.47
CA ALA A 63 2.13 -6.85 11.25
C ALA A 63 1.96 -8.26 10.67
N ASP A 64 0.71 -8.72 10.55
CA ASP A 64 0.31 -10.01 9.98
C ASP A 64 -0.20 -9.84 8.55
N VAL A 65 0.29 -10.63 7.58
CA VAL A 65 0.25 -10.21 6.17
C VAL A 65 0.15 -11.28 5.07
N GLU A 66 -0.98 -11.36 4.36
CA GLU A 66 -1.29 -12.45 3.41
C GLU A 66 -0.90 -12.22 1.93
N VAL A 67 0.31 -12.62 1.53
CA VAL A 67 0.74 -12.62 0.10
C VAL A 67 0.63 -14.00 -0.52
N ASN A 68 0.05 -14.09 -1.73
CA ASN A 68 -0.15 -15.34 -2.48
C ASN A 68 -0.87 -16.45 -1.67
N GLY A 69 -1.75 -16.06 -0.74
CA GLY A 69 -2.43 -16.97 0.20
C GLY A 69 -1.62 -17.31 1.47
N ASN A 70 -0.57 -16.54 1.78
CA ASN A 70 0.35 -16.83 2.88
C ASN A 70 0.54 -15.60 3.83
N PRO A 71 -0.05 -15.58 5.06
CA PRO A 71 0.23 -14.63 6.18
C PRO A 71 1.63 -14.61 6.87
N VAL A 72 2.53 -13.65 6.61
CA VAL A 72 3.77 -13.40 7.43
C VAL A 72 3.43 -12.69 8.71
N SER A 73 4.26 -12.83 9.73
CA SER A 73 4.31 -11.89 10.86
C SER A 73 5.64 -11.11 10.84
N GLU A 74 5.58 -9.78 10.83
CA GLU A 74 6.73 -8.87 10.93
C GLU A 74 6.71 -8.17 12.30
N ASP A 75 7.84 -8.22 13.01
CA ASP A 75 8.00 -7.61 14.34
C ASP A 75 8.96 -6.41 14.28
N GLY A 76 8.71 -5.39 15.09
CA GLY A 76 9.60 -4.24 15.15
C GLY A 76 9.38 -3.27 16.30
N ARG A 77 10.17 -2.20 16.29
CA ARG A 77 10.12 -1.12 17.30
C ARG A 77 10.04 0.25 16.65
N MET A 78 9.40 1.18 17.36
CA MET A 78 9.24 2.57 16.98
C MET A 78 9.65 3.45 18.17
N ALA A 79 10.34 4.55 17.91
CA ALA A 79 10.69 5.55 18.92
C ALA A 79 10.52 6.96 18.35
N PHE A 80 9.94 7.86 19.15
CA PHE A 80 9.72 9.25 18.79
C PHE A 80 10.22 10.17 19.90
N ARG A 81 10.74 11.33 19.49
CA ARG A 81 11.13 12.43 20.35
C ARG A 81 10.71 13.76 19.71
N ALA A 82 10.16 14.66 20.52
CA ALA A 82 9.87 16.03 20.13
C ALA A 82 11.12 16.77 19.60
N ASP A 83 10.87 17.93 18.98
CA ASP A 83 11.75 18.60 18.02
C ASP A 83 11.95 17.85 16.68
N GLY A 84 11.49 16.60 16.54
CA GLY A 84 11.25 15.98 15.23
C GLY A 84 12.10 14.77 14.90
N THR A 85 12.52 13.98 15.90
CA THR A 85 13.23 12.73 15.65
C THR A 85 12.27 11.53 15.74
N PHE A 86 12.28 10.67 14.72
CA PHE A 86 11.55 9.40 14.71
C PHE A 86 12.45 8.27 14.21
N TYR A 87 12.31 7.09 14.78
CA TYR A 87 13.02 5.89 14.38
C TYR A 87 12.07 4.70 14.33
N LEU A 88 12.23 3.89 13.30
CA LEU A 88 11.47 2.67 13.03
C LEU A 88 12.46 1.56 12.67
N GLN A 89 12.28 0.37 13.24
CA GLN A 89 13.04 -0.83 12.90
C GLN A 89 12.07 -1.96 12.62
N ILE A 90 12.06 -2.46 11.38
CA ILE A 90 11.23 -3.55 10.87
C ILE A 90 12.12 -4.79 10.72
N ASN A 91 11.69 -5.96 11.20
CA ASN A 91 12.41 -7.22 10.97
C ASN A 91 11.63 -8.10 9.98
N VAL A 92 12.23 -8.38 8.83
CA VAL A 92 11.66 -9.14 7.72
C VAL A 92 12.65 -10.25 7.33
N ALA A 93 12.23 -11.52 7.41
CA ALA A 93 13.02 -12.69 6.96
C ALA A 93 14.51 -12.69 7.42
N ASP A 94 14.73 -12.65 8.75
CA ASP A 94 16.05 -12.54 9.42
C ASP A 94 16.87 -11.27 9.12
N GLN A 95 16.32 -10.32 8.35
CA GLN A 95 16.93 -9.02 8.07
C GLN A 95 16.22 -7.89 8.85
N SER A 96 16.93 -6.80 9.10
CA SER A 96 16.41 -5.65 9.85
C SER A 96 16.56 -4.38 9.01
N ILE A 97 15.44 -3.76 8.65
CA ILE A 97 15.38 -2.50 7.91
C ILE A 97 15.11 -1.39 8.91
N GLU A 98 15.93 -0.34 8.89
CA GLU A 98 15.81 0.78 9.82
C GLU A 98 15.47 2.06 9.04
N VAL A 99 14.53 2.85 9.55
CA VAL A 99 14.24 4.19 9.06
C VAL A 99 14.49 5.18 10.19
N LEU A 100 15.25 6.23 9.91
CA LEU A 100 15.56 7.32 10.86
C LEU A 100 15.17 8.64 10.21
N VAL A 101 14.32 9.41 10.88
CA VAL A 101 13.95 10.78 10.53
C VAL A 101 14.48 11.70 11.64
N ASP A 102 15.17 12.77 11.25
CA ASP A 102 15.54 13.87 12.15
C ASP A 102 15.37 15.17 11.35
N LEU A 103 14.21 15.80 11.52
CA LEU A 103 13.70 16.79 10.56
C LEU A 103 14.68 17.95 10.30
N PRO A 104 14.95 18.31 9.03
CA PRO A 104 14.23 17.93 7.80
C PRO A 104 14.73 16.64 7.12
N GLU A 105 15.73 15.96 7.66
CA GLU A 105 16.41 14.84 7.01
C GLU A 105 15.77 13.48 7.32
N ALA A 106 15.89 12.54 6.39
CA ALA A 106 15.37 11.18 6.53
C ALA A 106 16.31 10.17 5.87
N TYR A 107 16.44 8.99 6.49
CA TYR A 107 17.44 7.98 6.18
C TYR A 107 16.83 6.58 6.25
N ILE A 108 17.34 5.67 5.42
CA ILE A 108 17.01 4.24 5.44
C ILE A 108 18.30 3.41 5.53
N ASN A 109 18.35 2.44 6.44
CA ASN A 109 19.37 1.39 6.45
C ASN A 109 18.85 0.18 5.67
N VAL A 110 19.62 -0.23 4.66
CA VAL A 110 19.34 -1.46 3.93
C VAL A 110 20.33 -2.55 4.36
N PRO A 111 19.85 -3.72 4.81
CA PRO A 111 20.66 -4.88 5.18
C PRO A 111 21.83 -5.14 4.23
N GLY A 112 23.05 -5.18 4.77
CA GLY A 112 24.29 -5.42 4.02
C GLY A 112 24.76 -4.27 3.11
N GLN A 113 23.94 -3.24 2.88
CA GLN A 113 24.27 -2.08 2.03
C GLN A 113 24.57 -0.81 2.85
N GLY A 114 24.00 -0.69 4.06
CA GLY A 114 24.22 0.42 5.00
C GLY A 114 23.18 1.53 4.89
N TRP A 115 23.50 2.70 5.44
CA TRP A 115 22.60 3.86 5.47
C TRP A 115 22.59 4.66 4.15
N TYR A 116 21.40 5.14 3.79
CA TYR A 116 21.15 6.02 2.65
C TYR A 116 20.28 7.21 3.09
N SER A 117 20.71 8.42 2.77
CA SER A 117 19.94 9.66 2.96
C SER A 117 18.92 9.80 1.83
N MET A 118 17.64 9.73 2.19
CA MET A 118 16.50 9.89 1.28
C MET A 118 16.35 11.35 0.81
N GLY A 119 16.83 12.31 1.62
CA GLY A 119 16.94 13.71 1.26
C GLY A 119 15.67 14.31 0.64
N GLU A 120 15.86 15.09 -0.42
CA GLU A 120 14.78 15.72 -1.18
C GLU A 120 14.22 14.82 -2.32
N GLU A 121 14.49 13.51 -2.35
CA GLU A 121 13.99 12.63 -3.42
C GLU A 121 12.54 12.17 -3.17
N LEU A 122 12.19 11.85 -1.93
CA LEU A 122 10.85 11.37 -1.54
C LEU A 122 9.98 12.47 -0.89
N LEU A 123 10.62 13.34 -0.11
CA LEU A 123 9.99 14.37 0.72
C LEU A 123 10.47 15.76 0.31
N ASN A 124 9.64 16.77 0.54
CA ASN A 124 10.10 18.13 0.77
C ASN A 124 10.38 18.24 2.27
N GLY A 125 11.65 18.16 2.68
CA GLY A 125 12.03 18.15 4.08
C GLY A 125 11.57 19.39 4.83
N SER A 126 11.45 20.53 4.14
CA SER A 126 10.96 21.79 4.74
C SER A 126 9.45 21.77 4.99
N ALA A 127 8.63 21.35 4.04
CA ALA A 127 7.18 21.24 4.21
C ALA A 127 6.80 20.08 5.12
N TYR A 128 7.50 18.94 5.03
CA TYR A 128 7.31 17.82 5.96
C TYR A 128 7.65 18.22 7.39
N ALA A 129 8.71 19.02 7.60
CA ALA A 129 9.04 19.54 8.94
C ALA A 129 7.96 20.50 9.49
N GLU A 130 7.38 21.36 8.65
CA GLU A 130 6.26 22.22 9.07
C GLU A 130 4.98 21.39 9.35
N TYR A 131 4.65 20.41 8.51
CA TYR A 131 3.54 19.49 8.72
C TYR A 131 3.69 18.70 10.03
N ALA A 132 4.83 18.01 10.21
CA ALA A 132 5.10 17.17 11.36
C ALA A 132 5.24 17.95 12.68
N LYS A 133 5.67 19.21 12.63
CA LYS A 133 5.64 20.12 13.79
C LYS A 133 4.22 20.43 14.27
N ASN A 134 3.23 20.40 13.37
CA ASN A 134 1.83 20.69 13.69
C ASN A 134 0.99 19.43 13.93
N ARG A 135 1.41 18.26 13.42
CA ARG A 135 0.66 16.99 13.46
C ARG A 135 1.33 15.83 14.19
N GLY A 136 2.62 15.94 14.50
CA GLY A 136 3.49 14.81 14.80
C GLY A 136 4.00 14.10 13.54
N LEU A 137 5.03 13.27 13.68
CA LEU A 137 5.56 12.45 12.57
C LEU A 137 4.63 11.28 12.20
N ILE A 138 3.74 10.90 13.12
CA ILE A 138 2.57 10.05 12.86
C ILE A 138 1.33 10.92 13.16
N ASP A 139 0.55 11.29 12.14
CA ASP A 139 -0.67 12.09 12.29
C ASP A 139 -1.85 11.22 12.78
N TYR A 140 -1.67 10.69 13.99
CA TYR A 140 -2.66 9.94 14.75
C TYR A 140 -3.97 10.73 14.89
N ALA A 141 -3.90 12.07 14.93
CA ALA A 141 -5.07 12.94 14.89
C ALA A 141 -5.86 12.79 13.59
N SER A 142 -5.24 12.93 12.41
CA SER A 142 -5.93 12.71 11.12
C SER A 142 -6.52 11.31 10.97
N MET A 143 -5.83 10.28 11.51
CA MET A 143 -6.29 8.90 11.51
C MET A 143 -7.52 8.72 12.41
N VAL A 144 -7.49 9.19 13.66
CA VAL A 144 -8.64 9.17 14.57
C VAL A 144 -9.81 10.00 14.01
N ASP A 145 -9.53 11.17 13.43
CA ASP A 145 -10.52 12.02 12.74
C ASP A 145 -11.03 11.42 11.41
N SER A 146 -10.42 10.32 10.92
CA SER A 146 -10.92 9.53 9.77
C SER A 146 -11.68 8.28 10.19
N MET A 147 -11.82 8.01 11.50
CA MET A 147 -12.61 6.90 12.01
C MET A 147 -14.11 7.18 11.87
N LYS A 148 -14.70 6.62 10.81
CA LYS A 148 -16.13 6.67 10.50
C LYS A 148 -16.89 5.72 11.44
N GLU A 149 -17.99 6.21 11.99
CA GLU A 149 -18.90 5.51 12.92
C GLU A 149 -18.20 4.84 14.14
N PRO A 150 -17.47 5.60 14.98
CA PRO A 150 -16.71 5.03 16.10
C PRO A 150 -17.62 4.45 17.20
N VAL A 151 -17.52 3.15 17.42
CA VAL A 151 -18.22 2.39 18.46
C VAL A 151 -17.26 2.09 19.62
N GLN A 152 -17.62 2.49 20.84
CA GLN A 152 -16.95 2.03 22.05
C GLN A 152 -17.31 0.57 22.34
N GLY A 153 -16.30 -0.28 22.54
CA GLY A 153 -16.45 -1.65 22.95
C GLY A 153 -16.74 -1.79 24.46
N ALA A 154 -16.39 -2.96 25.01
CA ALA A 154 -16.18 -3.07 26.45
C ALA A 154 -14.77 -2.54 26.78
N ASP A 155 -14.59 -1.94 27.96
CA ASP A 155 -13.26 -1.51 28.39
C ASP A 155 -12.37 -2.76 28.64
N GLU A 156 -11.15 -2.77 28.09
CA GLU A 156 -10.29 -3.97 28.02
C GLU A 156 -9.02 -3.84 28.88
N PRO A 157 -8.66 -4.86 29.67
CA PRO A 157 -7.46 -4.84 30.51
C PRO A 157 -6.18 -5.13 29.72
N ILE A 158 -5.35 -4.10 29.49
CA ILE A 158 -3.98 -4.23 28.97
C ILE A 158 -2.99 -3.96 30.11
N ASP A 159 -1.99 -4.82 30.29
CA ASP A 159 -1.01 -4.78 31.38
C ASP A 159 -1.62 -4.67 32.80
N GLY A 160 -2.83 -5.21 32.97
CA GLY A 160 -3.59 -5.14 34.24
C GLY A 160 -4.25 -3.80 34.53
N LYS A 161 -4.42 -2.93 33.53
CA LYS A 161 -5.19 -1.67 33.61
C LYS A 161 -6.29 -1.65 32.55
N ASP A 162 -7.47 -1.19 32.90
CA ASP A 162 -8.59 -1.07 31.96
C ASP A 162 -8.38 0.11 30.99
N HIS A 163 -8.67 -0.11 29.71
CA HIS A 163 -8.55 0.89 28.64
C HIS A 163 -9.88 1.04 27.89
N LEU A 164 -10.21 2.27 27.52
CA LEU A 164 -11.38 2.58 26.70
C LEU A 164 -11.13 2.08 25.27
N HIS A 165 -11.81 1.02 24.86
CA HIS A 165 -11.71 0.44 23.51
C HIS A 165 -12.68 1.15 22.57
N TYR A 166 -12.20 1.66 21.44
CA TYR A 166 -13.01 2.20 20.35
C TYR A 166 -12.66 1.51 19.04
N SER A 167 -13.63 1.31 18.16
CA SER A 167 -13.41 0.80 16.81
C SER A 167 -14.34 1.42 15.78
N GLY A 168 -13.91 1.51 14.53
CA GLY A 168 -14.69 2.05 13.41
C GLY A 168 -14.03 1.74 12.07
N ALA A 169 -14.63 2.22 10.98
CA ALA A 169 -14.00 2.15 9.66
C ALA A 169 -13.01 3.32 9.50
N ILE A 170 -11.79 3.06 9.02
CA ILE A 170 -10.81 4.10 8.69
C ILE A 170 -10.71 4.24 7.18
N ASP A 171 -10.78 5.47 6.70
CA ASP A 171 -10.56 5.80 5.30
C ASP A 171 -9.16 6.39 5.13
N PHE A 172 -8.24 5.56 4.62
CA PHE A 172 -6.83 5.96 4.46
C PHE A 172 -6.63 6.98 3.34
N THR A 173 -7.52 7.02 2.35
CA THR A 173 -7.50 8.05 1.30
C THR A 173 -7.91 9.40 1.88
N ASP A 174 -9.00 9.46 2.67
CA ASP A 174 -9.36 10.67 3.44
C ASP A 174 -8.24 11.10 4.41
N ALA A 175 -7.38 10.19 4.87
CA ALA A 175 -6.24 10.51 5.74
C ALA A 175 -5.05 11.07 4.95
N ILE A 176 -4.72 10.49 3.79
CA ILE A 176 -3.65 10.97 2.89
C ILE A 176 -4.02 12.33 2.31
N ASP A 177 -5.28 12.56 1.94
CA ASP A 177 -5.75 13.82 1.36
C ASP A 177 -5.78 14.99 2.38
N LYS A 178 -5.51 14.74 3.66
CA LYS A 178 -5.25 15.78 4.69
C LYS A 178 -3.78 16.23 4.72
N ILE A 179 -2.87 15.51 4.04
CA ILE A 179 -1.45 15.86 3.96
C ILE A 179 -1.26 16.88 2.83
N PRO A 180 -0.62 18.04 3.07
CA PRO A 180 -0.40 19.04 2.02
C PRO A 180 0.39 18.47 0.82
N GLU A 181 -0.04 18.80 -0.40
CA GLU A 181 0.52 18.26 -1.64
C GLU A 181 2.03 18.54 -1.81
N ASP A 182 2.55 19.57 -1.14
CA ASP A 182 3.95 19.98 -1.19
C ASP A 182 4.86 19.28 -0.17
N VAL A 183 4.32 18.46 0.74
CA VAL A 183 5.08 17.61 1.69
C VAL A 183 5.82 16.48 0.96
N PHE A 184 5.16 15.87 -0.01
CA PHE A 184 5.67 14.74 -0.79
C PHE A 184 6.19 15.20 -2.16
N LYS A 185 7.11 14.45 -2.76
CA LYS A 185 7.48 14.70 -4.17
C LYS A 185 6.40 14.17 -5.13
N PRO A 186 6.28 14.75 -6.34
CA PRO A 186 5.30 14.30 -7.34
C PRO A 186 5.34 12.79 -7.58
N GLY A 187 4.15 12.17 -7.58
CA GLY A 187 3.99 10.72 -7.71
C GLY A 187 3.98 9.95 -6.37
N VAL A 188 4.56 10.48 -5.29
CA VAL A 188 4.60 9.77 -3.98
C VAL A 188 3.22 9.73 -3.31
N THR A 189 2.47 10.85 -3.30
CA THR A 189 1.11 10.88 -2.74
C THR A 189 0.20 9.88 -3.46
N ASP A 190 0.24 9.87 -4.80
CA ASP A 190 -0.52 8.90 -5.60
C ASP A 190 -0.07 7.46 -5.39
N LEU A 191 1.24 7.21 -5.27
CA LEU A 191 1.75 5.87 -4.95
C LEU A 191 1.18 5.42 -3.59
N THR A 192 1.15 6.31 -2.60
CA THR A 192 0.56 6.02 -1.29
C THR A 192 -0.95 5.73 -1.40
N ARG A 193 -1.69 6.50 -2.21
CA ARG A 193 -3.12 6.26 -2.53
C ARG A 193 -3.36 4.95 -3.30
N GLN A 194 -2.44 4.57 -4.18
CA GLN A 194 -2.51 3.31 -4.95
C GLN A 194 -2.23 2.11 -4.05
N LEU A 195 -1.28 2.26 -3.12
CA LEU A 195 -0.97 1.26 -2.11
C LEU A 195 -2.14 1.07 -1.15
N VAL A 196 -2.73 2.10 -0.52
CA VAL A 196 -3.88 1.90 0.41
C VAL A 196 -5.18 1.62 -0.36
N GLY A 197 -5.65 0.38 -0.35
CA GLY A 197 -6.63 -0.07 -1.34
C GLY A 197 -8.09 0.23 -1.02
N GLN A 198 -8.53 0.03 0.22
CA GLN A 198 -9.92 0.16 0.65
C GLN A 198 -10.02 0.73 2.07
N PRO A 199 -11.19 1.25 2.48
CA PRO A 199 -11.46 1.59 3.87
C PRO A 199 -11.24 0.37 4.80
N GLY A 200 -10.30 0.50 5.72
CA GLY A 200 -9.96 -0.53 6.69
C GLY A 200 -10.80 -0.46 7.96
N ARG A 201 -10.47 -1.31 8.93
CA ARG A 201 -10.99 -1.26 10.30
C ARG A 201 -9.89 -0.74 11.23
N GLY A 202 -10.18 0.34 11.95
CA GLY A 202 -9.33 0.84 13.02
C GLY A 202 -9.88 0.48 14.39
N GLU A 203 -9.00 0.13 15.32
CA GLU A 203 -9.32 -0.02 16.75
C GLU A 203 -8.26 0.66 17.62
N VAL A 204 -8.66 1.27 18.73
CA VAL A 204 -7.75 1.99 19.62
C VAL A 204 -8.15 1.80 21.09
N TRP A 205 -7.13 1.60 21.94
CA TRP A 205 -7.29 1.39 23.37
C TRP A 205 -6.67 2.56 24.12
N ILE A 206 -7.53 3.42 24.68
CA ILE A 206 -7.13 4.69 25.31
C ILE A 206 -7.08 4.52 26.83
N ASN A 207 -5.97 4.93 27.44
CA ASN A 207 -5.85 4.96 28.89
C ASN A 207 -6.76 6.08 29.45
N PRO A 208 -7.72 5.77 30.35
CA PRO A 208 -8.76 6.73 30.75
C PRO A 208 -8.22 7.92 31.58
N ASP A 209 -7.12 7.73 32.32
CA ASP A 209 -6.54 8.75 33.20
C ASP A 209 -5.70 9.79 32.43
N THR A 210 -4.97 9.35 31.41
CA THR A 210 -4.04 10.19 30.62
C THR A 210 -4.59 10.63 29.27
N GLY A 211 -5.57 9.90 28.73
CA GLY A 211 -6.05 10.06 27.35
C GLY A 211 -5.12 9.50 26.27
N LEU A 212 -3.92 9.01 26.62
CA LEU A 212 -2.96 8.49 25.65
C LEU A 212 -3.34 7.07 25.19
N PRO A 213 -3.10 6.70 23.92
CA PRO A 213 -3.34 5.34 23.47
C PRO A 213 -2.27 4.40 24.03
N ARG A 214 -2.71 3.24 24.52
CA ARG A 214 -1.84 2.10 24.87
C ARG A 214 -1.64 1.17 23.69
N ARG A 215 -2.66 0.99 22.86
CA ARG A 215 -2.64 0.18 21.64
C ARG A 215 -3.43 0.83 20.52
N LEU A 216 -2.97 0.62 19.29
CA LEU A 216 -3.66 0.90 18.03
C LEU A 216 -3.64 -0.41 17.21
N LYS A 217 -4.76 -0.80 16.63
CA LYS A 217 -4.86 -1.89 15.65
C LYS A 217 -5.49 -1.38 14.37
N VAL A 218 -4.98 -1.81 13.23
CA VAL A 218 -5.45 -1.43 11.91
C VAL A 218 -5.48 -2.67 11.03
N ASP A 219 -6.66 -3.01 10.53
CA ASP A 219 -6.85 -4.01 9.47
C ASP A 219 -7.13 -3.26 8.17
N MET A 220 -6.30 -3.45 7.14
CA MET A 220 -6.45 -2.77 5.84
C MET A 220 -6.14 -3.72 4.68
N THR A 221 -6.40 -3.27 3.46
CA THR A 221 -5.81 -3.88 2.27
C THR A 221 -4.79 -2.95 1.64
N VAL A 222 -3.67 -3.51 1.18
CA VAL A 222 -2.71 -2.83 0.30
C VAL A 222 -2.73 -3.46 -1.07
N ASN A 223 -2.82 -2.66 -2.13
CA ASN A 223 -2.62 -3.14 -3.49
C ASN A 223 -1.13 -3.04 -3.83
N PHE A 224 -0.49 -4.14 -4.21
CA PHE A 224 0.91 -4.13 -4.63
C PHE A 224 1.15 -5.10 -5.78
N GLY A 225 1.68 -4.57 -6.89
CA GLY A 225 2.04 -5.39 -8.05
C GLY A 225 0.85 -6.18 -8.64
N GLY A 226 -0.35 -5.60 -8.62
CA GLY A 226 -1.62 -6.20 -9.06
C GLY A 226 -2.42 -6.85 -7.93
N SER A 227 -1.75 -7.48 -6.97
CA SER A 227 -2.42 -8.21 -5.89
C SER A 227 -3.02 -7.29 -4.83
N VAL A 228 -4.26 -7.57 -4.40
CA VAL A 228 -4.86 -7.01 -3.18
C VAL A 228 -4.44 -7.86 -1.99
N ILE A 229 -3.66 -7.28 -1.08
CA ILE A 229 -3.03 -7.96 0.04
C ILE A 229 -3.72 -7.52 1.35
N PRO A 230 -4.18 -8.44 2.23
CA PRO A 230 -4.67 -8.09 3.57
C PRO A 230 -3.54 -7.88 4.61
N THR A 231 -3.70 -6.89 5.51
CA THR A 231 -2.98 -6.81 6.80
C THR A 231 -3.89 -6.96 8.01
N SER A 232 -3.28 -7.39 9.11
CA SER A 232 -3.47 -6.73 10.41
C SER A 232 -2.17 -6.04 10.84
N MET A 233 -2.24 -4.84 11.41
CA MET A 233 -1.12 -4.16 12.07
C MET A 233 -1.53 -3.81 13.50
N VAL A 234 -0.65 -4.08 14.46
CA VAL A 234 -0.83 -3.69 15.87
C VAL A 234 0.38 -2.87 16.32
N ILE A 235 0.14 -1.68 16.85
CA ILE A 235 1.15 -0.82 17.48
C ILE A 235 0.83 -0.75 18.98
N ASP A 236 1.75 -1.24 19.80
CA ASP A 236 1.69 -1.27 21.25
C ASP A 236 2.64 -0.21 21.84
N TYR A 237 2.08 0.89 22.35
CA TYR A 237 2.83 1.98 22.97
C TYR A 237 3.28 1.55 24.38
N VAL A 238 4.60 1.37 24.54
CA VAL A 238 5.25 0.88 25.76
C VAL A 238 5.46 2.01 26.78
N SER A 239 5.82 3.20 26.32
CA SER A 239 6.04 4.38 27.17
C SER A 239 5.68 5.68 26.45
N TRP A 240 5.38 6.72 27.24
CA TRP A 240 5.03 8.07 26.78
C TRP A 240 5.71 9.11 27.69
N ASN A 241 6.35 10.13 27.10
CA ASN A 241 7.09 11.19 27.81
C ASN A 241 8.28 10.69 28.66
N GLU A 242 8.78 9.49 28.40
CA GLU A 242 10.01 8.94 29.01
C GLU A 242 11.21 9.06 28.04
N PRO A 243 12.46 9.00 28.51
CA PRO A 243 13.63 9.00 27.64
C PRO A 243 13.65 7.78 26.71
N VAL A 244 13.81 8.02 25.41
CA VAL A 244 13.81 6.97 24.37
C VAL A 244 15.21 6.77 23.76
N ASP A 245 15.51 5.53 23.40
CA ASP A 245 16.69 5.16 22.62
C ASP A 245 16.41 5.35 21.12
N ILE A 246 17.18 6.24 20.48
CA ILE A 246 17.15 6.55 19.05
C ILE A 246 18.61 6.66 18.59
N PRO A 247 19.03 5.97 17.51
CA PRO A 247 20.41 6.05 17.03
C PRO A 247 20.79 7.46 16.56
N ALA A 248 22.08 7.77 16.64
CA ALA A 248 22.63 9.03 16.13
C ALA A 248 22.67 9.04 14.58
N LEU A 249 22.64 10.24 13.99
CA LEU A 249 22.64 10.42 12.53
C LEU A 249 23.82 9.72 11.83
N PRO A 250 23.56 8.89 10.81
CA PRO A 250 24.60 8.13 10.11
C PRO A 250 25.52 9.04 9.30
N GLN A 251 26.76 9.19 9.77
CA GLN A 251 27.78 10.06 9.15
C GLN A 251 28.35 9.49 7.84
N ASP A 252 28.05 8.24 7.52
CA ASP A 252 28.45 7.49 6.33
C ASP A 252 27.28 7.23 5.36
N ALA A 253 26.13 7.90 5.57
CA ALA A 253 24.97 7.75 4.71
C ALA A 253 25.23 8.22 3.27
N LYS A 254 24.99 7.33 2.30
CA LYS A 254 25.09 7.62 0.86
C LYS A 254 23.86 8.37 0.36
N PRO A 255 23.91 9.09 -0.77
CA PRO A 255 22.70 9.59 -1.42
C PRO A 255 21.77 8.44 -1.83
N TYR A 256 20.45 8.57 -1.63
CA TYR A 256 19.46 7.57 -2.05
C TYR A 256 19.49 7.27 -3.57
N SER A 257 19.97 8.20 -4.38
CA SER A 257 20.25 7.98 -5.80
C SER A 257 21.30 6.88 -6.09
N GLU A 258 22.19 6.54 -5.15
CA GLU A 258 23.04 5.34 -5.29
C GLU A 258 22.23 4.05 -5.15
N LEU A 259 21.19 4.06 -4.29
CA LEU A 259 20.32 2.92 -4.01
C LEU A 259 19.36 2.64 -5.18
N THR A 260 18.78 3.71 -5.72
CA THR A 260 17.85 3.67 -6.86
C THR A 260 18.57 3.68 -8.22
N ARG A 261 19.91 3.73 -8.25
CA ARG A 261 20.76 3.91 -9.44
C ARG A 261 20.41 5.16 -10.27
N GLY A 262 19.89 6.20 -9.62
CA GLY A 262 19.52 7.48 -10.23
C GLY A 262 18.03 7.62 -10.59
N LEU A 263 17.20 6.62 -10.32
CA LEU A 263 15.74 6.73 -10.46
C LEU A 263 15.17 7.62 -9.33
N THR A 264 14.32 8.58 -9.70
CA THR A 264 13.60 9.46 -8.77
C THR A 264 12.37 8.77 -8.18
N ALA A 265 11.70 9.41 -7.21
CA ALA A 265 10.42 8.92 -6.71
C ALA A 265 9.35 8.74 -7.80
N ALA A 266 9.31 9.64 -8.80
CA ALA A 266 8.37 9.55 -9.91
C ALA A 266 8.69 8.36 -10.83
N ASP A 267 9.98 8.06 -11.04
CA ASP A 267 10.41 6.88 -11.80
C ASP A 267 10.02 5.58 -11.07
N VAL A 268 10.22 5.51 -9.75
CA VAL A 268 9.84 4.34 -8.94
C VAL A 268 8.32 4.16 -8.92
N ALA A 269 7.54 5.24 -8.73
CA ALA A 269 6.09 5.20 -8.78
C ALA A 269 5.58 4.77 -10.16
N TYR A 270 6.20 5.24 -11.25
CA TYR A 270 5.89 4.81 -12.61
C TYR A 270 6.18 3.31 -12.81
N ALA A 271 7.36 2.83 -12.42
CA ALA A 271 7.72 1.42 -12.52
C ALA A 271 6.78 0.50 -11.72
N LEU A 272 6.31 0.94 -10.54
CA LEU A 272 5.32 0.21 -9.75
C LEU A 272 3.94 0.21 -10.42
N ARG A 273 3.49 1.32 -11.02
CA ARG A 273 2.26 1.36 -11.83
C ARG A 273 2.34 0.41 -13.03
N CYS A 274 3.45 0.42 -13.77
CA CYS A 274 3.67 -0.51 -14.88
C CYS A 274 3.71 -1.98 -14.42
N SER A 275 4.33 -2.28 -13.27
CA SER A 275 4.31 -3.63 -12.72
C SER A 275 2.92 -4.07 -12.26
N ASN A 276 2.12 -3.15 -11.69
CA ASN A 276 0.74 -3.44 -11.32
C ASN A 276 -0.14 -3.70 -12.55
N TRP A 277 0.02 -2.86 -13.58
CA TRP A 277 -0.66 -3.01 -14.87
C TRP A 277 -0.30 -4.35 -15.54
N LEU A 278 0.98 -4.74 -15.56
CA LEU A 278 1.43 -6.00 -16.16
C LEU A 278 0.83 -7.23 -15.46
N THR A 279 0.64 -7.20 -14.14
CA THR A 279 -0.01 -8.32 -13.42
C THR A 279 -1.51 -8.39 -13.74
N VAL A 280 -2.24 -7.27 -13.61
CA VAL A 280 -3.69 -7.22 -13.92
C VAL A 280 -3.94 -7.61 -15.37
N PHE A 281 -3.13 -7.10 -16.30
CA PHE A 281 -3.22 -7.51 -17.70
C PHE A 281 -2.90 -8.99 -17.90
N ALA A 282 -1.94 -9.58 -17.18
CA ALA A 282 -1.67 -11.02 -17.28
C ALA A 282 -2.82 -11.89 -16.72
N GLU A 283 -3.50 -11.43 -15.66
CA GLU A 283 -4.72 -12.07 -15.14
C GLU A 283 -5.87 -11.96 -16.15
N HIS A 284 -6.05 -10.82 -16.82
CA HIS A 284 -7.00 -10.65 -17.91
C HIS A 284 -6.64 -11.51 -19.14
N ALA A 285 -5.36 -11.57 -19.52
CA ALA A 285 -4.87 -12.32 -20.68
C ALA A 285 -5.01 -13.84 -20.51
N ALA A 286 -5.02 -14.37 -19.28
CA ALA A 286 -5.30 -15.78 -19.01
C ALA A 286 -6.71 -16.21 -19.48
N VAL A 287 -7.65 -15.27 -19.66
CA VAL A 287 -8.95 -15.56 -20.30
C VAL A 287 -8.77 -16.01 -21.76
N LEU A 288 -7.75 -15.52 -22.47
CA LEU A 288 -7.48 -15.93 -23.85
C LEU A 288 -7.11 -17.42 -23.97
N ASP A 289 -6.47 -18.00 -22.95
CA ASP A 289 -6.16 -19.44 -22.87
C ASP A 289 -7.44 -20.30 -22.64
N GLU A 290 -8.57 -19.70 -22.23
CA GLU A 290 -9.88 -20.37 -22.09
C GLU A 290 -10.79 -20.18 -23.32
N LEU A 291 -10.41 -19.31 -24.26
CA LEU A 291 -11.13 -19.12 -25.53
C LEU A 291 -10.74 -20.22 -26.52
N PRO A 292 -11.66 -20.65 -27.40
CA PRO A 292 -11.33 -21.66 -28.40
C PRO A 292 -10.39 -21.09 -29.47
N ASP A 293 -9.44 -21.90 -29.95
CA ASP A 293 -8.49 -21.56 -31.03
C ASP A 293 -9.14 -20.87 -32.26
N VAL A 294 -10.42 -21.15 -32.50
CA VAL A 294 -11.25 -20.57 -33.55
C VAL A 294 -12.61 -20.15 -33.00
N PHE A 295 -12.98 -18.87 -33.15
CA PHE A 295 -14.32 -18.34 -32.83
C PHE A 295 -15.41 -18.81 -33.82
N ASN A 296 -15.62 -20.13 -33.88
CA ASN A 296 -16.56 -20.78 -34.79
C ASN A 296 -18.00 -20.83 -34.21
N THR A 297 -18.91 -21.53 -34.88
CA THR A 297 -20.33 -21.68 -34.48
C THR A 297 -20.58 -22.41 -33.15
N GLU A 298 -19.57 -23.03 -32.56
CA GLU A 298 -19.63 -23.74 -31.27
C GLU A 298 -19.20 -22.85 -30.09
N THR A 299 -18.67 -21.64 -30.36
CA THR A 299 -18.37 -20.61 -29.33
C THR A 299 -19.61 -20.33 -28.51
N THR A 300 -19.55 -20.57 -27.20
CA THR A 300 -20.69 -20.35 -26.30
C THR A 300 -20.97 -18.85 -26.11
N THR A 301 -22.20 -18.50 -25.73
CA THR A 301 -22.56 -17.13 -25.35
C THR A 301 -21.70 -16.61 -24.19
N GLU A 302 -21.28 -17.51 -23.30
CA GLU A 302 -20.45 -17.22 -22.12
C GLU A 302 -19.01 -16.89 -22.54
N GLN A 303 -18.38 -17.70 -23.40
CA GLN A 303 -17.07 -17.40 -23.99
C GLN A 303 -17.08 -16.12 -24.84
N ARG A 304 -18.15 -15.88 -25.62
CA ARG A 304 -18.30 -14.61 -26.36
C ARG A 304 -18.34 -13.41 -25.41
N ALA A 305 -19.14 -13.48 -24.34
CA ALA A 305 -19.23 -12.39 -23.36
C ALA A 305 -17.91 -12.17 -22.60
N ALA A 306 -17.16 -13.24 -22.30
CA ALA A 306 -15.83 -13.14 -21.70
C ALA A 306 -14.80 -12.48 -22.63
N ALA A 307 -14.81 -12.83 -23.93
CA ALA A 307 -13.96 -12.18 -24.93
C ALA A 307 -14.33 -10.70 -25.13
N GLU A 308 -15.62 -10.38 -25.25
CA GLU A 308 -16.13 -9.01 -25.35
C GLU A 308 -15.71 -8.16 -24.13
N ALA A 309 -15.82 -8.70 -22.91
CA ALA A 309 -15.36 -8.04 -21.69
C ALA A 309 -13.83 -7.81 -21.69
N PHE A 310 -13.04 -8.84 -22.02
CA PHE A 310 -11.57 -8.73 -22.12
C PHE A 310 -11.13 -7.62 -23.09
N PHE A 311 -11.80 -7.47 -24.24
CA PHE A 311 -11.46 -6.42 -25.21
C PHE A 311 -11.78 -5.01 -24.69
N ASP A 312 -12.88 -4.81 -23.96
CA ASP A 312 -13.22 -3.52 -23.36
C ASP A 312 -12.29 -3.17 -22.18
N ASP A 313 -12.01 -4.13 -21.29
CA ASP A 313 -11.10 -3.94 -20.16
C ASP A 313 -9.66 -3.66 -20.64
N PHE A 314 -9.16 -4.42 -21.62
CA PHE A 314 -7.86 -4.15 -22.26
C PHE A 314 -7.77 -2.72 -22.84
N ARG A 315 -8.82 -2.26 -23.53
CA ARG A 315 -8.85 -0.91 -24.12
C ARG A 315 -8.87 0.17 -23.04
N ALA A 316 -9.60 -0.04 -21.95
CA ALA A 316 -9.63 0.87 -20.80
C ALA A 316 -8.25 0.94 -20.11
N ASP A 317 -7.66 -0.22 -19.80
CA ASP A 317 -6.34 -0.36 -19.19
C ASP A 317 -5.23 0.26 -20.07
N PHE A 318 -5.27 0.02 -21.38
CA PHE A 318 -4.30 0.57 -22.32
C PHE A 318 -4.50 2.07 -22.56
N ALA A 319 -5.72 2.59 -22.48
CA ALA A 319 -5.98 4.03 -22.49
C ALA A 319 -5.47 4.71 -21.20
N ALA A 320 -5.65 4.07 -20.05
CA ALA A 320 -5.13 4.56 -18.77
C ALA A 320 -3.59 4.60 -18.76
N LEU A 321 -2.92 3.54 -19.23
CA LEU A 321 -1.46 3.51 -19.35
C LEU A 321 -0.92 4.53 -20.36
N ARG A 322 -1.62 4.74 -21.49
CA ARG A 322 -1.32 5.84 -22.44
C ARG A 322 -1.47 7.23 -21.80
N ALA A 323 -2.42 7.41 -20.88
CA ALA A 323 -2.67 8.69 -20.21
C ALA A 323 -1.65 9.02 -19.10
N LEU A 324 -0.96 8.02 -18.53
CA LEU A 324 0.15 8.25 -17.60
C LEU A 324 1.34 8.94 -18.29
N GLY A 325 1.73 8.44 -19.47
CA GLY A 325 3.00 8.80 -20.13
C GLY A 325 4.24 8.32 -19.35
N PRO A 326 5.42 8.28 -19.98
CA PRO A 326 6.64 7.85 -19.33
C PRO A 326 7.35 9.01 -18.61
N THR A 327 8.22 8.66 -17.67
CA THR A 327 9.26 9.57 -17.21
C THR A 327 10.43 9.61 -18.22
N PRO A 328 11.33 10.62 -18.14
CA PRO A 328 12.50 10.67 -19.01
C PRO A 328 13.44 9.46 -18.90
N ALA A 329 13.44 8.73 -17.77
CA ALA A 329 14.22 7.51 -17.59
C ALA A 329 13.63 6.32 -18.38
N PHE A 330 12.29 6.20 -18.41
CA PHE A 330 11.58 5.07 -19.04
C PHE A 330 11.06 5.37 -20.46
N GLN A 331 11.30 6.55 -21.02
CA GLN A 331 10.86 6.90 -22.39
C GLN A 331 11.27 5.83 -23.45
N PRO A 332 12.51 5.30 -23.51
CA PRO A 332 12.89 4.34 -24.56
C PRO A 332 12.17 2.99 -24.40
N SER A 333 11.99 2.53 -23.16
CA SER A 333 11.30 1.30 -22.82
C SER A 333 9.81 1.41 -23.10
N TYR A 334 9.21 2.55 -22.73
CA TYR A 334 7.82 2.90 -23.07
C TYR A 334 7.61 2.98 -24.57
N ASP A 335 8.50 3.61 -25.35
CA ASP A 335 8.34 3.69 -26.81
C ASP A 335 8.35 2.30 -27.47
N LYS A 336 9.23 1.37 -27.01
CA LYS A 336 9.20 -0.02 -27.46
C LYS A 336 7.90 -0.72 -27.04
N PHE A 337 7.53 -0.63 -25.77
CA PHE A 337 6.34 -1.25 -25.20
C PHE A 337 5.06 -0.78 -25.91
N MET A 338 4.90 0.54 -26.06
CA MET A 338 3.80 1.17 -26.78
C MET A 338 3.70 0.71 -28.23
N SER A 339 4.83 0.52 -28.92
CA SER A 339 4.84 0.03 -30.29
C SER A 339 4.33 -1.42 -30.42
N GLY A 340 4.50 -2.26 -29.41
CA GLY A 340 3.97 -3.63 -29.39
C GLY A 340 2.51 -3.68 -28.92
N MET A 341 2.15 -2.89 -27.91
CA MET A 341 0.74 -2.73 -27.50
C MET A 341 -0.16 -2.23 -28.64
N GLN A 342 0.34 -1.36 -29.52
CA GLN A 342 -0.38 -0.94 -30.73
C GLN A 342 -0.57 -2.08 -31.75
N GLN A 343 0.35 -3.05 -31.81
CA GLN A 343 0.20 -4.24 -32.66
C GLN A 343 -0.82 -5.21 -32.06
N PHE A 344 -0.82 -5.36 -30.72
CA PHE A 344 -1.81 -6.15 -30.00
C PHE A 344 -3.22 -5.52 -30.04
N GLU A 345 -3.33 -4.18 -29.98
CA GLU A 345 -4.60 -3.45 -30.19
C GLU A 345 -5.20 -3.73 -31.57
N VAL A 346 -4.38 -3.78 -32.63
CA VAL A 346 -4.82 -4.20 -33.97
C VAL A 346 -5.21 -5.68 -34.03
N ALA A 347 -4.53 -6.55 -33.29
CA ALA A 347 -4.87 -7.98 -33.22
C ALA A 347 -6.22 -8.20 -32.50
N VAL A 348 -6.48 -7.47 -31.41
CA VAL A 348 -7.77 -7.42 -30.71
C VAL A 348 -8.90 -6.96 -31.64
N ASP A 349 -8.69 -5.88 -32.40
CA ASP A 349 -9.66 -5.39 -33.38
C ASP A 349 -9.95 -6.41 -34.52
N GLU A 350 -8.98 -7.25 -34.91
CA GLU A 350 -9.24 -8.36 -35.85
C GLU A 350 -10.01 -9.51 -35.18
N MET A 351 -9.71 -9.87 -33.92
CA MET A 351 -10.40 -10.94 -33.20
C MET A 351 -11.88 -10.62 -32.90
N GLU A 352 -12.19 -9.42 -32.39
CA GLU A 352 -13.57 -8.97 -32.15
C GLU A 352 -14.41 -9.00 -33.44
N LYS A 353 -13.80 -8.55 -34.54
CA LYS A 353 -14.41 -8.56 -35.87
C LYS A 353 -14.71 -9.97 -36.36
N GLU A 354 -13.85 -10.96 -36.12
CA GLU A 354 -14.12 -12.37 -36.46
C GLU A 354 -15.20 -12.98 -35.55
N LEU A 355 -15.15 -12.70 -34.24
CA LEU A 355 -16.14 -13.08 -33.23
C LEU A 355 -17.56 -12.59 -33.57
N HIS A 356 -17.70 -11.36 -34.10
CA HIS A 356 -18.97 -10.80 -34.54
C HIS A 356 -19.40 -11.22 -35.95
N GLN A 357 -18.46 -11.52 -36.86
CA GLN A 357 -18.79 -11.94 -38.23
C GLN A 357 -19.14 -13.43 -38.36
N GLY A 358 -18.89 -14.24 -37.31
CA GLY A 358 -19.23 -15.68 -37.31
C GLY A 358 -18.44 -16.44 -38.38
N GLY A 359 -17.15 -16.12 -38.50
CA GLY A 359 -16.37 -16.37 -39.70
C GLY A 359 -16.11 -17.85 -40.01
N SER A 360 -16.28 -18.21 -41.28
CA SER A 360 -15.63 -19.39 -41.88
C SER A 360 -14.18 -19.04 -42.31
N GLY A 361 -13.41 -18.45 -41.38
CA GLY A 361 -12.08 -17.91 -41.62
C GLY A 361 -10.97 -18.96 -41.66
N ASP A 362 -9.82 -18.60 -42.22
CA ASP A 362 -8.60 -19.42 -42.15
C ASP A 362 -8.06 -19.43 -40.70
N GLU A 363 -7.89 -20.63 -40.12
CA GLU A 363 -7.42 -20.89 -38.74
C GLU A 363 -6.08 -20.20 -38.38
N ALA A 364 -5.34 -19.74 -39.39
CA ALA A 364 -4.04 -19.09 -39.23
C ALA A 364 -4.11 -17.71 -38.53
N LYS A 365 -5.26 -17.02 -38.52
CA LYS A 365 -5.35 -15.63 -38.04
C LYS A 365 -5.44 -15.50 -36.52
N SER A 366 -6.40 -16.16 -35.88
CA SER A 366 -6.57 -16.17 -34.41
C SER A 366 -5.30 -16.66 -33.71
N THR A 367 -4.73 -17.77 -34.19
CA THR A 367 -3.46 -18.33 -33.71
C THR A 367 -2.33 -17.29 -33.69
N THR A 368 -2.17 -16.54 -34.79
CA THR A 368 -1.13 -15.50 -34.90
C THR A 368 -1.34 -14.36 -33.89
N ALA A 369 -2.58 -14.00 -33.56
CA ALA A 369 -2.89 -12.96 -32.58
C ALA A 369 -2.50 -13.37 -31.14
N ALA A 370 -2.82 -14.60 -30.75
CA ALA A 370 -2.48 -15.15 -29.43
C ALA A 370 -0.96 -15.37 -29.27
N GLU A 371 -0.29 -15.90 -30.29
CA GLU A 371 1.17 -16.06 -30.30
C GLU A 371 1.89 -14.71 -30.21
N ALA A 372 1.50 -13.73 -31.04
CA ALA A 372 2.11 -12.40 -31.05
C ALA A 372 1.88 -11.62 -29.73
N GLY A 373 0.71 -11.78 -29.10
CA GLY A 373 0.46 -11.27 -27.76
C GLY A 373 1.42 -11.89 -26.75
N THR A 374 1.46 -13.22 -26.68
CA THR A 374 2.30 -13.96 -25.72
C THR A 374 3.79 -13.64 -25.85
N GLU A 375 4.31 -13.57 -27.08
CA GLU A 375 5.70 -13.17 -27.34
C GLU A 375 5.94 -11.71 -26.92
N PHE A 376 5.04 -10.78 -27.27
CA PHE A 376 5.16 -9.37 -26.87
C PHE A 376 5.14 -9.18 -25.35
N PHE A 377 4.22 -9.82 -24.62
CA PHE A 377 4.14 -9.67 -23.16
C PHE A 377 5.33 -10.33 -22.44
N THR A 378 5.88 -11.41 -23.01
CA THR A 378 7.17 -11.98 -22.56
C THR A 378 8.30 -10.97 -22.76
N GLU A 379 8.46 -10.39 -23.96
CA GLU A 379 9.47 -9.37 -24.24
C GLU A 379 9.29 -8.10 -23.39
N ALA A 380 8.05 -7.67 -23.11
CA ALA A 380 7.75 -6.51 -22.28
C ALA A 380 8.12 -6.76 -20.82
N ALA A 381 7.73 -7.91 -20.26
CA ALA A 381 8.08 -8.28 -18.91
C ALA A 381 9.60 -8.48 -18.75
N ASP A 382 10.29 -9.04 -19.75
CA ASP A 382 11.75 -9.16 -19.79
C ASP A 382 12.44 -7.79 -19.89
N LEU A 383 11.92 -6.86 -20.71
CA LEU A 383 12.41 -5.49 -20.84
C LEU A 383 12.37 -4.77 -19.49
N PHE A 384 11.20 -4.68 -18.85
CA PHE A 384 11.07 -4.04 -17.54
C PHE A 384 11.89 -4.76 -16.45
N ARG A 385 11.99 -6.10 -16.47
CA ARG A 385 12.87 -6.85 -15.55
C ARG A 385 14.36 -6.63 -15.82
N SER A 386 14.77 -6.29 -17.04
CA SER A 386 16.17 -5.95 -17.37
C SER A 386 16.58 -4.55 -16.91
N GLU A 387 15.61 -3.63 -16.81
CA GLU A 387 15.80 -2.26 -16.31
C GLU A 387 15.68 -2.16 -14.78
N GLN A 388 14.97 -3.08 -14.14
CA GLN A 388 14.98 -3.22 -12.69
C GLN A 388 16.41 -3.51 -12.17
N PRO A 389 16.88 -2.81 -11.11
CA PRO A 389 18.13 -3.10 -10.43
C PRO A 389 18.31 -4.58 -10.04
N ALA A 390 19.14 -5.26 -10.85
CA ALA A 390 19.47 -6.68 -10.75
C ALA A 390 19.67 -7.16 -9.30
N GLU A 391 19.08 -8.32 -8.99
CA GLU A 391 19.16 -8.95 -7.68
C GLU A 391 20.59 -9.42 -7.38
N GLN A 392 21.12 -8.94 -6.26
CA GLN A 392 22.38 -9.33 -5.61
C GLN A 392 22.07 -9.57 -4.12
#